data_AF-A0A2E4G005-F1
#
_entry.id   AF-A0A2E4G005-F1
#
_cell.length_a   1.000
_cell.length_b   1.000
_cell.length_c   1.000
_cell.angle_alpha   90.00
_cell.angle_beta   90.00
_cell.angle_gamma   90.00
#
_symmetry.space_group_name_H-M   'P 1'
#
loop_
_entity.id
_entity.type
_entity.pdbx_description
1 polymer ?
#
loop_
_entity_poly.entity_id
_entity_poly.type
_entity_poly.pdbx_seq_one_letter_code
_entity_poly.pdbx_strand_id
1 'polypeptide(L)'
;MPELRALPPPLVHEPWKISPLDAMEETFTPGVDYPFPYVNIVDSGKAARKKMWSHRKRSEVKREKSGILERHTSNRMRRKKQAEG
;
A
#
# COMPACT_ATOMS: atom_id res chain seq x y z
N MET A 1 -11.45 13.37 -9.65
CA MET A 1 -12.58 13.45 -8.71
C MET A 1 -13.12 14.87 -8.75
N PRO A 2 -14.17 15.14 -9.54
CA PRO A 2 -14.76 16.49 -9.65
C PRO A 2 -15.18 17.09 -8.30
N GLU A 3 -15.62 16.25 -7.37
CA GLU A 3 -16.06 16.59 -6.01
C GLU A 3 -14.95 17.08 -5.07
N LEU A 4 -13.67 16.84 -5.40
CA LEU A 4 -12.51 17.28 -4.61
C LEU A 4 -11.74 18.44 -5.27
N ARG A 5 -12.23 18.99 -6.39
CA ARG A 5 -11.51 20.03 -7.16
C ARG A 5 -11.37 21.36 -6.43
N ALA A 6 -12.33 21.67 -5.56
CA ALA A 6 -12.35 22.88 -4.76
C ALA A 6 -11.36 22.79 -3.58
N LEU A 7 -11.03 21.58 -3.14
CA LEU A 7 -10.16 21.38 -1.98
C LEU A 7 -8.69 21.69 -2.30
N PRO A 8 -7.95 22.28 -1.35
CA PRO A 8 -6.51 22.43 -1.44
C PRO A 8 -5.81 21.08 -1.73
N PRO A 9 -4.72 21.07 -2.53
CA PRO A 9 -3.95 19.86 -2.84
C PRO A 9 -3.62 18.94 -1.66
N PRO A 10 -3.23 19.43 -0.45
CA PRO A 10 -2.94 18.55 0.68
C PRO A 10 -4.15 17.76 1.19
N LEU A 11 -5.38 18.26 0.97
CA LEU A 11 -6.61 17.63 1.45
C LEU A 11 -7.20 16.63 0.45
N VAL A 12 -6.72 16.57 -0.79
CA VAL A 12 -7.26 15.64 -1.82
C VAL A 12 -7.18 14.18 -1.38
N HIS A 13 -6.14 13.81 -0.62
CA HIS A 13 -5.97 12.43 -0.13
C HIS A 13 -6.64 12.16 1.21
N GLU A 14 -6.93 13.22 1.98
CA GLU A 14 -7.52 13.14 3.32
C GLU A 14 -8.60 14.21 3.51
N PRO A 15 -9.65 14.25 2.66
CA PRO A 15 -10.61 15.35 2.62
C PRO A 15 -11.46 15.44 3.91
N TRP A 16 -11.58 14.33 4.64
CA TRP A 16 -12.23 14.29 5.95
C TRP A 16 -11.44 15.01 7.07
N LYS A 17 -10.21 15.51 6.80
CA LYS A 17 -9.41 16.30 7.75
C LYS A 17 -9.54 17.81 7.57
N ILE A 18 -10.40 18.26 6.66
CA ILE A 18 -10.66 19.68 6.43
C ILE A 18 -11.10 20.39 7.72
N SER A 19 -10.66 21.63 7.93
CA SER A 19 -11.10 22.42 9.08
C SER A 19 -12.56 22.87 8.89
N PRO A 20 -13.32 23.12 9.97
CA PRO A 20 -14.70 23.60 9.85
C PRO A 20 -14.83 24.91 9.07
N LEU A 21 -13.82 25.79 9.15
CA LEU A 21 -13.83 27.07 8.45
C LEU A 21 -13.64 26.87 6.94
N ASP A 22 -12.64 26.07 6.55
CA ASP A 22 -12.36 25.79 5.13
C ASP A 22 -13.50 24.98 4.50
N ALA A 23 -14.14 24.08 5.26
CA ALA A 23 -15.30 23.32 4.81
C ALA A 23 -16.51 24.21 4.48
N MET A 24 -16.71 25.29 5.25
CA MET A 24 -17.73 26.29 4.98
C MET A 24 -17.42 27.11 3.73
N GLU A 25 -16.16 27.51 3.55
CA GLU A 25 -15.70 28.29 2.38
C GLU A 25 -15.87 27.49 1.09
N GLU A 26 -15.47 26.21 1.10
CA GLU A 26 -15.51 25.32 -0.07
C GLU A 26 -16.87 24.63 -0.26
N THR A 27 -17.89 24.94 0.55
CA THR A 27 -19.21 24.28 0.55
C THR A 27 -19.10 22.75 0.54
N PHE A 28 -18.23 22.21 1.40
CA PHE A 28 -17.88 20.80 1.44
C PHE A 28 -18.22 20.20 2.81
N THR A 29 -18.95 19.09 2.83
CA THR A 29 -19.40 18.42 4.05
C THR A 29 -18.76 17.04 4.18
N PRO A 30 -17.77 16.87 5.10
CA PRO A 30 -17.22 15.55 5.43
C PRO A 30 -18.31 14.58 5.89
N GLY A 31 -18.31 13.37 5.33
CA GLY A 31 -19.32 12.33 5.58
C GLY A 31 -20.52 12.36 4.63
N VAL A 32 -20.74 13.45 3.90
CA VAL A 32 -21.81 13.57 2.89
C VAL A 32 -21.19 13.66 1.49
N ASP A 33 -20.39 14.69 1.24
CA ASP A 33 -19.73 14.93 -0.04
C ASP A 33 -18.52 14.01 -0.25
N TYR A 34 -17.91 13.56 0.86
CA TYR A 34 -16.89 12.51 0.84
C TYR A 34 -16.92 11.70 2.14
N PRO A 35 -16.87 10.36 2.08
CA PRO A 35 -17.03 9.52 3.27
C PRO A 35 -15.87 9.63 4.26
N PHE A 36 -16.16 9.40 5.53
CA PHE A 36 -15.13 9.16 6.54
C PHE A 36 -14.43 7.82 6.30
N PRO A 37 -13.16 7.68 6.69
CA PRO A 37 -12.46 6.41 6.61
C PRO A 37 -13.19 5.34 7.40
N TYR A 38 -13.64 4.28 6.71
CA TYR A 38 -14.26 3.13 7.36
C TYR A 38 -13.29 2.32 8.22
N VAL A 39 -12.00 2.41 7.92
CA VAL A 39 -10.94 1.66 8.61
C VAL A 39 -9.88 2.60 9.14
N ASN A 40 -9.36 2.30 10.34
CA ASN A 40 -8.19 2.96 10.86
C ASN A 40 -6.96 2.49 10.06
N ILE A 41 -6.36 3.40 9.30
CA ILE A 41 -5.24 3.11 8.40
C ILE A 41 -3.98 2.69 9.18
N VAL A 42 -3.76 3.28 10.36
CA VAL A 42 -2.60 2.99 11.22
C VAL A 42 -2.69 1.55 11.75
N ASP A 43 -3.83 1.20 12.33
CA ASP A 43 -4.04 -0.14 12.90
C ASP A 43 -4.09 -1.22 11.82
N SER A 44 -4.80 -0.95 10.73
CA SER A 44 -4.89 -1.86 9.58
C SER A 44 -3.51 -2.10 8.98
N GLY A 45 -2.69 -1.04 8.85
CA GLY A 45 -1.31 -1.15 8.38
C GLY A 45 -0.43 -1.97 9.33
N LYS A 46 -0.59 -1.81 10.64
CA LYS A 46 0.14 -2.62 11.64
C LYS A 46 -0.26 -4.10 11.55
N ALA A 47 -1.55 -4.37 11.45
CA ALA A 47 -2.09 -5.72 11.31
C ALA A 47 -1.62 -6.39 10.01
N ALA A 48 -1.66 -5.67 8.88
CA ALA A 48 -1.18 -6.16 7.59
C ALA A 48 0.31 -6.52 7.63
N ARG A 49 1.16 -5.67 8.21
CA ARG A 49 2.60 -5.96 8.38
C ARG A 49 2.84 -7.19 9.25
N LYS A 50 2.11 -7.32 10.36
CA LYS A 50 2.19 -8.51 11.23
C LYS A 50 1.81 -9.80 10.49
N LYS A 51 0.72 -9.77 9.71
CA LYS A 51 0.30 -10.89 8.86
C LYS A 51 1.37 -11.23 7.82
N MET A 52 1.87 -10.26 7.08
CA MET A 52 2.92 -10.48 6.07
C MET A 52 4.19 -11.07 6.70
N TRP A 53 4.62 -10.55 7.86
CA TRP A 53 5.79 -11.06 8.56
C TRP A 53 5.59 -12.50 9.05
N SER A 54 4.41 -12.84 9.58
CA SER A 54 4.12 -14.20 10.03
C SER A 54 4.14 -15.21 8.88
N HIS A 55 3.74 -14.78 7.67
CA HIS A 55 3.72 -15.65 6.49
C HIS A 55 5.13 -15.99 5.97
N ARG A 56 6.14 -15.17 6.27
CA ARG A 56 7.54 -15.43 5.84
C ARG A 56 8.12 -16.76 6.35
N LYS A 57 7.62 -17.28 7.48
CA LYS A 57 8.13 -18.53 8.06
C LYS A 57 7.48 -19.79 7.46
N ARG A 58 6.39 -19.65 6.70
CA ARG A 58 5.68 -20.78 6.09
C ARG A 58 6.57 -21.49 5.07
N SER A 59 6.52 -22.82 5.06
CA SER A 59 7.30 -23.68 4.16
C SER A 59 6.98 -23.40 2.69
N GLU A 60 5.70 -23.17 2.38
CA GLU A 60 5.24 -22.83 1.02
C GLU A 60 5.87 -21.55 0.50
N VAL A 61 5.94 -20.50 1.34
CA VAL A 61 6.55 -19.21 0.99
C VAL A 61 8.05 -19.36 0.74
N LYS A 62 8.74 -20.21 1.50
CA LYS A 62 10.17 -20.49 1.28
C LYS A 62 10.42 -21.24 -0.03
N ARG A 63 9.58 -22.24 -0.35
CA ARG A 63 9.67 -23.01 -1.59
C ARG A 63 9.43 -22.13 -2.81
N GLU A 64 8.41 -21.29 -2.75
CA GLU A 64 8.09 -20.38 -3.87
C GLU A 64 9.16 -19.31 -4.04
N LYS A 65 9.71 -18.80 -2.94
CA LYS A 65 10.83 -17.85 -2.98
C LYS A 65 12.02 -18.38 -3.79
N SER A 66 12.42 -19.65 -3.60
CA SER A 66 13.49 -20.25 -4.42
C SER A 66 13.12 -20.33 -5.89
N GLY A 67 11.89 -20.73 -6.22
CA GLY A 67 11.42 -20.83 -7.61
C GLY A 67 11.40 -19.48 -8.32
N ILE A 68 10.92 -18.43 -7.65
CA ILE A 68 10.94 -17.06 -8.18
C ILE A 68 12.38 -16.60 -8.45
N LEU A 69 13.31 -16.84 -7.52
CA LEU A 69 14.71 -16.47 -7.68
C LEU A 69 15.34 -17.21 -8.86
N GLU A 70 15.10 -18.51 -9.00
CA GLU A 70 15.62 -19.31 -10.12
C GLU A 70 15.08 -18.86 -11.48
N ARG A 71 13.81 -18.45 -11.53
CA ARG A 71 13.13 -18.07 -12.77
C ARG A 71 13.44 -16.64 -13.21
N HIS A 72 13.57 -15.72 -12.25
CA HIS A 72 13.57 -14.27 -12.53
C HIS A 72 14.89 -13.57 -12.19
N THR A 73 15.88 -14.26 -11.63
CA THR A 73 17.22 -13.70 -11.44
C THR A 73 18.22 -14.32 -12.39
N SER A 74 19.13 -13.50 -12.93
CA SER A 74 20.32 -13.98 -13.61
C SER A 74 21.26 -14.58 -12.57
N ASN A 75 21.11 -15.87 -12.31
CA ASN A 75 21.92 -16.55 -11.31
C ASN A 75 23.37 -16.70 -11.83
N ARG A 76 24.25 -15.78 -11.42
CA ARG A 76 25.68 -15.76 -11.78
C ARG A 76 26.40 -17.07 -11.46
N MET A 77 25.98 -17.78 -10.41
CA MET A 77 26.53 -19.08 -10.03
C MET A 77 26.15 -20.18 -11.02
N ARG A 78 24.95 -20.11 -11.62
CA ARG A 78 24.49 -21.06 -12.65
C ARG A 78 25.27 -20.89 -13.96
N ARG A 79 25.66 -19.65 -14.30
CA ARG A 79 26.53 -19.35 -15.45
C ARG A 79 27.96 -19.90 -15.29
N LYS A 80 28.54 -19.86 -14.08
CA LYS A 80 29.89 -20.40 -13.85
C LYS A 80 29.96 -21.92 -14.03
N LYS A 81 28.99 -22.67 -13.48
CA LYS A 81 28.93 -24.14 -13.61
C LYS A 81 28.75 -24.65 -15.04
N GLN A 82 28.23 -23.83 -15.96
CA GLN A 82 28.05 -24.19 -17.37
C GLN A 82 29.24 -23.77 -18.26
N ALA A 83 30.19 -23.00 -17.72
CA ALA A 83 31.38 -22.56 -18.44
C ALA A 83 32.64 -23.36 -18.07
N GLU A 84 32.56 -24.17 -17.01
CA GLU A 84 33.66 -25.00 -16.47
C GLU A 84 33.47 -26.51 -16.76
N GLY A 85 32.44 -26.89 -17.53
CA GLY A 85 32.19 -28.26 -18.00
C GLY A 85 31.83 -28.26 -19.48
#